data_AF-A0A7V8IW72-F1
#
_entry.id   AF-A0A7V8IW72-F1
#
_cell.length_a   1.000
_cell.length_b   1.000
_cell.length_c   1.000
_cell.angle_alpha   90.00
_cell.angle_beta   90.00
_cell.angle_gamma   90.00
#
_symmetry.space_group_name_H-M   'P 1'
#
loop_
_entity.id
_entity.type
_entity.pdbx_description
1 polymer ?
#
loop_
_entity_poly.entity_id
_entity_poly.type
_entity_poly.pdbx_seq_one_letter_code
_entity_poly.pdbx_strand_id
1 'polypeptide(L)'
;MISKDLLDILACPLCKGDLKLEGAKLHCANPSCGCRYAIVDDIPDMLIEEAERPCPKCSAQRKWEPENDALACEKCGERFAWQRSGAKAK
;
A
#
# COMPACT_ATOMS: atom_id res chain seq x y z
N MET A 1 22.27 15.11 0.53
CA MET A 1 21.15 15.33 1.47
C MET A 1 19.87 15.14 0.66
N ILE A 2 19.14 14.04 0.86
CA ILE A 2 17.85 13.84 0.18
C ILE A 2 16.85 14.79 0.85
N SER A 3 16.35 15.77 0.10
CA SER A 3 15.42 16.80 0.58
C SER A 3 14.09 16.17 1.00
N LYS A 4 13.43 16.75 2.02
CA LYS A 4 12.08 16.39 2.49
C LYS A 4 11.06 16.29 1.35
N ASP A 5 11.22 17.10 0.31
CA ASP A 5 10.44 17.06 -0.93
C ASP A 5 10.48 15.71 -1.67
N LEU A 6 11.53 14.89 -1.54
CA LEU A 6 11.63 13.59 -2.23
C LEU A 6 10.90 12.46 -1.49
N LEU A 7 10.75 12.57 -0.17
CA LEU A 7 10.00 11.60 0.65
C LEU A 7 8.48 11.81 0.51
N ASP A 8 8.04 13.05 0.23
CA ASP A 8 6.67 13.38 -0.17
C ASP A 8 6.28 12.76 -1.53
N ILE A 9 7.28 12.39 -2.36
CA ILE A 9 7.06 11.72 -3.65
C ILE A 9 6.83 10.21 -3.47
N LEU A 10 7.38 9.60 -2.42
CA LEU A 10 7.31 8.15 -2.17
C LEU A 10 6.02 7.78 -1.43
N ALA A 11 4.94 7.68 -2.20
CA ALA A 11 3.64 7.24 -1.72
C ALA A 11 3.38 5.76 -2.04
N CYS A 12 2.48 5.15 -1.28
CA CYS A 12 2.00 3.79 -1.55
C CYS A 12 1.51 3.67 -3.00
N PRO A 13 1.98 2.70 -3.80
CA PRO A 13 1.58 2.55 -5.21
C PRO A 13 0.08 2.28 -5.36
N LEU A 14 -0.55 1.72 -4.32
CA LEU A 14 -1.98 1.44 -4.32
C LEU A 14 -2.83 2.64 -3.89
N CYS A 15 -2.63 3.15 -2.67
CA CYS A 15 -3.54 4.15 -2.10
C CYS A 15 -3.00 5.58 -2.12
N LYS A 16 -1.78 5.79 -2.60
CA LYS A 16 -1.04 7.06 -2.55
C LYS A 16 -0.94 7.69 -1.15
N GLY A 17 -1.03 6.85 -0.11
CA GLY A 17 -0.83 7.29 1.27
C GLY A 17 0.64 7.23 1.67
N ASP A 18 0.95 7.81 2.81
CA ASP A 18 2.30 7.80 3.39
C ASP A 18 2.79 6.37 3.69
N LEU A 19 4.06 6.13 3.38
CA LEU A 19 4.79 4.91 3.74
C LEU A 19 5.70 5.20 4.94
N LYS A 20 5.75 4.26 5.89
CA LYS A 20 6.66 4.26 7.02
C LYS A 20 7.68 3.14 6.82
N LEU A 21 8.96 3.47 6.93
CA LEU A 21 10.02 2.47 6.96
C LEU A 21 10.07 1.81 8.34
N GLU A 22 9.79 0.52 8.39
CA GLU A 22 9.90 -0.31 9.60
C GLU A 22 10.95 -1.40 9.37
N GLY A 23 12.22 -1.09 9.69
CA GLY A 23 13.34 -2.00 9.48
C GLY A 23 13.60 -2.26 7.99
N ALA A 24 13.38 -3.51 7.57
CA ALA A 24 13.55 -3.96 6.18
C ALA A 24 12.21 -4.06 5.40
N LYS A 25 11.19 -3.32 5.83
CA LYS A 25 9.87 -3.28 5.18
C LYS A 25 9.32 -1.86 5.13
N LEU A 26 8.56 -1.54 4.08
CA LEU A 26 7.78 -0.32 4.00
C LEU A 26 6.32 -0.64 4.34
N HIS A 27 5.81 0.00 5.38
CA HIS A 27 4.45 -0.17 5.84
C HIS A 27 3.61 1.06 5.48
N CYS A 28 2.51 0.84 4.77
CA CYS A 28 1.56 1.90 4.45
C CYS A 28 0.80 2.35 5.70
N ALA A 29 0.91 3.64 6.03
CA ALA A 29 0.27 4.24 7.20
C ALA A 29 -1.27 4.33 7.09
N ASN A 30 -1.83 4.17 5.88
CA ASN A 30 -3.26 4.14 5.66
C ASN A 30 -3.87 2.81 6.18
N PRO A 31 -4.72 2.82 7.22
CA PRO A 31 -5.31 1.61 7.80
C PRO A 31 -6.25 0.87 6.82
N SER A 32 -6.75 1.54 5.77
CA SER A 32 -7.58 0.92 4.74
C SER A 32 -6.76 0.10 3.73
N CYS A 33 -5.49 0.47 3.45
CA CYS A 33 -4.55 -0.36 2.67
C CYS A 33 -3.87 -1.36 3.60
N GLY A 34 -3.20 -0.86 4.64
CA GLY A 34 -2.37 -1.64 5.56
C GLY A 34 -1.22 -2.40 4.89
N CYS A 35 -0.93 -2.07 3.64
CA CYS A 35 -0.04 -2.82 2.77
C CYS A 35 1.40 -2.76 3.28
N ARG A 36 2.11 -3.90 3.25
CA ARG A 36 3.51 -4.00 3.68
C ARG A 36 4.35 -4.55 2.54
N TYR A 37 5.34 -3.77 2.15
CA TYR A 37 6.28 -4.05 1.07
C TYR A 37 7.60 -4.51 1.67
N ALA A 38 8.21 -5.55 1.12
CA ALA A 38 9.51 -6.02 1.57
C ALA A 38 10.64 -5.19 0.92
N ILE A 39 11.80 -5.13 1.56
CA ILE A 39 13.01 -4.58 0.96
C ILE A 39 13.95 -5.77 0.72
N VAL A 40 14.28 -6.02 -0.54
CA VAL A 40 15.13 -7.13 -0.99
C VAL A 40 16.36 -6.51 -1.66
N ASP A 41 17.56 -6.88 -1.20
CA ASP A 41 18.83 -6.32 -1.72
C ASP A 41 18.90 -4.78 -1.72
N ASP A 42 18.38 -4.15 -0.66
CA ASP A 42 18.26 -2.68 -0.51
C ASP A 42 17.30 -2.01 -1.53
N ILE A 43 16.59 -2.79 -2.33
CA ILE A 43 15.58 -2.33 -3.30
C ILE A 43 14.18 -2.58 -2.72
N PRO A 44 13.33 -1.54 -2.59
CA PRO A 44 11.95 -1.73 -2.15
C PRO A 44 11.14 -2.53 -3.17
N ASP A 45 10.67 -3.72 -2.80
CA ASP A 45 9.70 -4.49 -3.56
C ASP A 45 8.30 -3.92 -3.34
N MET A 46 7.96 -2.92 -4.16
CA MET A 46 6.66 -2.25 -4.13
C MET A 46 5.61 -2.92 -5.03
N LEU A 47 5.75 -4.23 -5.29
CA LEU A 47 4.77 -4.99 -6.06
C LEU A 47 3.57 -5.35 -5.19
N ILE A 48 2.38 -4.94 -5.61
CA ILE A 48 1.14 -5.18 -4.83
C ILE A 48 0.85 -6.68 -4.70
N GLU A 49 1.27 -7.47 -5.69
CA GLU A 49 1.11 -8.92 -5.71
C GLU A 49 1.95 -9.62 -4.62
N GLU A 50 3.20 -9.19 -4.44
CA GLU A 50 4.11 -9.72 -3.43
C GLU A 50 3.90 -9.08 -2.04
N ALA A 51 3.29 -7.90 -2.00
CA ALA A 51 3.00 -7.20 -0.76
C ALA A 51 2.05 -7.98 0.17
N GLU A 52 2.34 -7.90 1.47
CA GLU A 52 1.45 -8.38 2.51
C GLU A 52 0.29 -7.38 2.66
N ARG A 53 -0.94 -7.87 2.53
CA ARG A 53 -2.17 -7.06 2.45
C ARG A 53 -3.11 -7.50 3.57
N PRO A 54 -2.80 -7.21 4.84
CA PRO A 54 -3.66 -7.59 5.95
C PRO A 54 -4.97 -6.81 5.90
N CYS A 55 -6.08 -7.52 6.04
CA CYS A 55 -7.38 -6.89 6.22
C CYS A 55 -7.49 -6.27 7.62
N PRO A 56 -7.92 -4.99 7.75
CA PRO A 56 -8.07 -4.35 9.07
C PRO A 56 -9.15 -4.99 9.95
N LYS A 57 -10.14 -5.69 9.36
CA LYS A 57 -11.23 -6.34 10.11
C LYS A 57 -10.90 -7.74 10.62
N CYS A 58 -10.17 -8.54 9.85
CA CYS A 58 -9.99 -9.97 10.15
C CYS A 58 -8.56 -10.48 10.01
N SER A 59 -7.60 -9.59 9.80
CA SER A 59 -6.16 -9.86 9.64
C SER A 59 -5.80 -10.87 8.54
N ALA A 60 -6.75 -11.19 7.65
CA ALA A 60 -6.52 -12.10 6.53
C ALA A 60 -5.90 -11.36 5.36
N GLN A 61 -5.11 -12.07 4.55
CA GLN A 61 -4.56 -11.54 3.31
C GLN A 61 -5.70 -11.19 2.34
N ARG A 62 -5.71 -9.96 1.85
CA ARG A 62 -6.67 -9.49 0.85
C ARG A 62 -6.17 -9.87 -0.54
N LYS A 63 -7.08 -10.32 -1.39
CA LYS A 63 -6.84 -10.56 -2.80
C LYS A 63 -6.72 -9.24 -3.55
N TRP A 64 -5.75 -9.16 -4.46
CA TRP A 64 -5.50 -8.00 -5.29
C TRP A 64 -6.24 -8.19 -6.61
N GLU A 65 -7.01 -7.19 -6.99
CA GLU A 65 -7.81 -7.14 -8.20
C GLU A 65 -7.27 -5.98 -9.06
N PRO A 66 -6.31 -6.26 -9.97
CA PRO A 66 -5.65 -5.21 -10.77
C PRO A 66 -6.62 -4.46 -11.69
N GLU A 67 -7.73 -5.09 -12.07
CA GLU A 67 -8.76 -4.51 -12.95
C GLU A 67 -9.42 -3.27 -12.34
N ASN A 68 -9.49 -3.20 -11.01
CA ASN A 68 -10.22 -2.18 -10.27
C ASN A 68 -9.36 -1.44 -9.24
N ASP A 69 -8.03 -1.65 -9.29
CA ASP A 69 -7.10 -1.21 -8.26
C ASP A 69 -7.64 -1.52 -6.83
N ALA A 70 -8.15 -2.74 -6.64
CA ALA A 70 -8.94 -3.11 -5.47
C ALA A 70 -8.34 -4.27 -4.66
N LEU A 71 -8.55 -4.21 -3.34
CA LEU A 71 -8.24 -5.25 -2.36
C LEU A 71 -9.53 -5.85 -1.81
N ALA A 72 -9.82 -7.09 -2.16
CA ALA A 72 -10.96 -7.83 -1.65
C ALA A 72 -10.55 -8.86 -0.59
N CYS A 73 -11.14 -8.80 0.59
CA CYS A 73 -10.97 -9.84 1.60
C CYS A 73 -12.02 -10.94 1.41
N GLU A 74 -11.58 -12.14 1.03
CA GLU A 74 -12.49 -13.30 0.86
C GLU A 74 -13.01 -13.85 2.20
N LYS A 75 -12.39 -13.49 3.34
CA LYS A 75 -12.78 -13.99 4.66
C LYS A 75 -13.90 -13.17 5.32
N CYS A 76 -13.89 -11.85 5.18
CA CYS A 76 -14.88 -10.96 5.83
C CYS A 76 -15.70 -10.13 4.84
N GLY A 77 -15.43 -10.23 3.54
CA GLY A 77 -16.11 -9.45 2.50
C GLY A 77 -15.63 -7.99 2.39
N GLU A 78 -14.64 -7.56 3.19
CA GLU A 78 -14.14 -6.18 3.14
C GLU A 78 -13.43 -5.88 1.83
N ARG A 79 -13.99 -4.97 1.04
CA ARG A 79 -13.41 -4.50 -0.21
C ARG A 79 -12.89 -3.07 -0.06
N PHE A 80 -11.65 -2.84 -0.44
CA PHE A 80 -11.05 -1.53 -0.56
C PHE A 80 -10.74 -1.29 -2.03
N ALA A 81 -11.44 -0.38 -2.68
CA ALA A 81 -11.12 0.04 -4.05
C ALA A 81 -10.51 1.43 -3.98
N TRP A 82 -9.31 1.60 -4.52
CA TRP A 82 -8.74 2.93 -4.61
C TRP A 82 -9.40 3.68 -5.77
N GLN A 83 -10.16 4.73 -5.45
CA GLN A 83 -10.72 5.58 -6.49
C GLN A 83 -9.60 6.46 -7.04
N ARG A 84 -9.28 6.27 -8.33
CA ARG A 84 -8.45 7.17 -9.15
C ARG A 84 -9.13 8.54 -9.35
N SER A 85 -9.73 9.12 -8.33
CA SER A 85 -10.19 10.50 -8.35
C SER A 85 -9.00 11.43 -8.20
N GLY A 86 -8.28 11.62 -9.31
CA GLY A 86 -7.45 12.79 -9.59
C GLY A 86 -6.30 13.07 -8.61
N ALA A 87 -5.10 13.21 -9.16
CA ALA A 87 -4.19 14.19 -8.59
C ALA A 87 -4.93 15.55 -8.54
N LYS A 88 -5.45 15.92 -7.37
CA LYS A 88 -5.72 17.30 -6.99
C LYS A 88 -4.68 17.67 -5.95
N ALA A 89 -3.43 17.68 -6.39
CA ALA A 89 -2.43 18.49 -5.73
C ALA A 89 -2.63 19.92 -6.27
N LYS A 90 -3.15 20.76 -5.38
CA LYS A 90 -3.54 22.17 -5.50
C LYS A 90 -4.94 22.46 -6.05
#